data_AF-A0A7V8LRE2-F1
#
_entry.id   AF-A0A7V8LRE2-F1
#
_cell.length_a   1.000
_cell.length_b   1.000
_cell.length_c   1.000
_cell.angle_alpha   90.00
_cell.angle_beta   90.00
_cell.angle_gamma   90.00
#
_symmetry.space_group_name_H-M   'P 1'
#
loop_
_entity.id
_entity.type
_entity.pdbx_description
1 polymer ?
#
loop_
_entity_poly.entity_id
_entity_poly.type
_entity_poly.pdbx_seq_one_letter_code
_entity_poly.pdbx_strand_id
1 'polypeptide(L)'
;MFAIGGVNKGVRGCEWESASNTEIWNLNLLVSNVAIQRMWDKGEKKISVAGVDASLHQEPDMCIVSLPAQRSTVSVNIGAGTGKGGIDLCAKAMEIATATVPKIPK
;
A
#
# COMPACT_ATOMS: atom_id res chain seq x y z
N MET A 1 18.83 -4.76 -3.35
CA MET A 1 17.82 -3.81 -2.83
C MET A 1 17.71 -4.09 -1.34
N PHE A 2 18.06 -3.12 -0.50
CA PHE A 2 17.93 -3.25 0.96
C PHE A 2 16.75 -2.39 1.39
N ALA A 3 15.81 -2.99 2.11
CA ALA A 3 14.68 -2.28 2.71
C ALA A 3 14.98 -2.13 4.21
N ILE A 4 15.07 -0.90 4.71
CA ILE A 4 15.23 -0.65 6.16
C ILE A 4 13.83 -0.52 6.73
N GLY A 5 13.42 -1.50 7.53
CA GLY A 5 12.08 -1.60 8.10
C GLY A 5 11.98 -1.08 9.53
N GLY A 6 10.94 -0.33 9.86
CA GLY A 6 10.60 0.10 11.21
C GLY A 6 9.11 -0.08 11.54
N VAL A 7 8.78 -0.27 12.81
CA VAL A 7 7.38 -0.18 13.26
C VAL A 7 7.02 1.29 13.35
N ASN A 8 6.00 1.71 12.60
CA ASN A 8 5.53 3.09 12.69
C ASN A 8 4.63 3.21 13.93
N LYS A 9 5.09 3.92 14.97
CA LYS A 9 4.37 4.00 16.27
C LYS A 9 3.09 4.84 16.23
N GLY A 10 2.88 5.65 15.19
CA GLY A 10 1.68 6.48 15.01
C GLY A 10 0.50 5.75 14.37
N VAL A 11 0.72 4.55 13.84
CA VAL A 11 -0.24 3.74 13.08
C VAL A 11 -0.03 2.26 13.42
N ARG A 12 -1.01 1.39 13.20
CA ARG A 12 -0.77 -0.06 13.33
C ARG A 12 -0.10 -0.55 12.05
N GLY A 13 1.21 -0.36 11.92
CA GLY A 13 1.89 -0.65 10.66
C GLY A 13 3.41 -0.71 10.71
N CYS A 14 3.97 -1.04 9.56
CA CYS A 14 5.40 -1.08 9.32
C CYS A 14 5.74 -0.20 8.11
N GLU A 15 6.87 0.47 8.20
CA GLU A 15 7.41 1.34 7.17
C GLU A 15 8.73 0.78 6.67
N TRP A 16 8.96 0.83 5.36
CA TRP A 16 10.22 0.47 4.73
C TRP A 16 10.60 1.50 3.70
N GLU A 17 11.85 1.96 3.76
CA GLU A 17 12.45 2.71 2.67
C GLU A 17 13.23 1.75 1.78
N SER A 18 12.93 1.76 0.48
CA SER A 18 13.80 1.16 -0.51
C SER A 18 14.79 2.21 -0.98
N ALA A 19 16.06 2.03 -0.60
CA ALA A 19 17.17 2.74 -1.21
C ALA A 19 17.89 1.79 -2.19
N SER A 20 17.63 1.96 -3.48
CA SER A 20 18.56 1.53 -4.53
C SER A 20 19.15 2.76 -5.19
N ASN A 21 20.33 2.62 -5.80
CA ASN A 21 21.06 3.75 -6.41
C ASN A 21 20.27 4.45 -7.55
N THR A 22 19.15 3.88 -7.99
CA THR A 22 18.35 4.34 -9.14
C THR A 22 16.87 4.58 -8.80
N GLU A 23 16.38 4.06 -7.68
CA GLU A 23 14.97 4.15 -7.28
C GLU A 23 14.88 4.30 -5.76
N ILE A 24 14.28 5.42 -5.33
CA ILE A 24 13.97 5.69 -3.93
C ILE A 24 12.45 5.77 -3.82
N TRP A 25 11.87 4.88 -3.04
CA TRP A 25 10.45 4.87 -2.71
C TRP A 25 10.24 4.35 -1.30
N ASN A 26 9.13 4.75 -0.70
CA ASN A 26 8.74 4.38 0.65
C ASN A 26 7.52 3.45 0.59
N LEU A 27 7.54 2.37 1.36
CA LEU A 27 6.39 1.50 1.60
C LEU A 27 5.91 1.67 3.02
N ASN A 28 4.61 1.90 3.16
CA ASN A 28 3.90 1.84 4.43
C ASN A 28 2.81 0.77 4.35
N LEU A 29 2.91 -0.27 5.18
CA LEU A 29 1.83 -1.25 5.39
C LEU A 29 1.07 -0.87 6.66
N LEU A 30 -0.23 -0.58 6.51
CA LEU A 30 -1.05 -0.02 7.57
C LEU A 30 -2.31 -0.86 7.78
N VAL A 31 -2.64 -1.20 9.02
CA VAL A 31 -3.91 -1.81 9.37
C VAL A 31 -4.83 -0.75 9.96
N SER A 32 -6.02 -0.60 9.39
CA SER A 32 -7.03 0.34 9.88
C SER A 32 -8.33 -0.39 10.21
N ASN A 33 -9.01 -0.04 11.30
CA ASN A 33 -10.31 -0.62 11.69
C ASN A 33 -11.47 -0.02 10.87
N VAL A 34 -11.26 0.14 9.57
CA VAL A 34 -12.22 0.69 8.61
C VAL A 34 -12.55 -0.42 7.63
N ALA A 35 -13.83 -0.64 7.35
CA ALA A 35 -14.24 -1.60 6.31
C ALA A 35 -13.95 -1.04 4.91
N ILE A 36 -13.58 -1.91 3.97
CA ILE A 36 -13.23 -1.51 2.59
C ILE A 36 -14.34 -0.70 1.90
N GLN A 37 -15.61 -1.00 2.20
CA GLN A 37 -16.77 -0.27 1.68
C GLN A 37 -16.67 1.24 1.93
N ARG A 38 -16.18 1.65 3.11
CA ARG A 38 -16.04 3.08 3.45
C ARG A 38 -15.01 3.80 2.59
N MET A 39 -14.06 3.07 1.99
CA MET A 39 -13.10 3.66 1.05
C MET A 39 -13.80 3.97 -0.28
N TRP A 40 -14.62 3.05 -0.79
CA TRP A 40 -15.41 3.29 -1.99
C TRP A 40 -16.47 4.39 -1.79
N ASP A 41 -17.10 4.45 -0.62
CA ASP A 41 -18.07 5.51 -0.29
C ASP A 41 -17.42 6.90 -0.28
N LYS A 42 -16.09 6.98 -0.07
CA LYS A 42 -15.29 8.22 -0.17
C LYS A 42 -14.82 8.52 -1.60
N GLY A 43 -15.16 7.68 -2.57
CA GLY A 43 -14.80 7.86 -3.98
C GLY A 43 -13.50 7.18 -4.40
N GLU A 44 -12.88 6.34 -3.55
CA GLU A 44 -11.73 5.56 -3.99
C GLU A 44 -12.13 4.57 -5.09
N LYS A 45 -11.24 4.36 -6.06
CA LYS A 45 -11.52 3.50 -7.21
C LYS A 45 -11.56 2.04 -6.78
N LYS A 46 -12.66 1.34 -7.07
CA LYS A 46 -12.75 -0.10 -6.87
C LYS A 46 -11.91 -0.85 -7.92
N ILE A 47 -11.07 -1.77 -7.47
CA ILE A 47 -10.18 -2.59 -8.31
C ILE A 47 -10.18 -4.05 -7.83
N SER A 48 -9.65 -4.97 -8.64
CA SER A 48 -9.42 -6.37 -8.25
C SER A 48 -7.94 -6.64 -8.03
N VAL A 49 -7.59 -7.26 -6.90
CA VAL A 49 -6.22 -7.66 -6.55
C VAL A 49 -6.24 -9.11 -6.14
N ALA A 50 -5.55 -10.00 -6.87
CA ALA A 50 -5.54 -11.43 -6.58
C ALA A 50 -6.94 -12.05 -6.35
N GLY A 51 -7.97 -11.56 -7.06
CA GLY A 51 -9.35 -12.04 -6.94
C GLY A 51 -10.16 -11.46 -5.76
N VAL A 52 -9.59 -10.54 -4.96
CA VAL A 52 -10.34 -9.79 -3.94
C VAL A 52 -10.66 -8.38 -4.42
N ASP A 53 -11.83 -7.87 -4.01
CA ASP A 53 -12.23 -6.49 -4.24
C ASP A 53 -11.43 -5.57 -3.30
N ALA A 54 -10.68 -4.65 -3.87
CA ALA A 54 -9.82 -3.70 -3.18
C ALA A 54 -10.18 -2.26 -3.57
N SER A 55 -9.61 -1.29 -2.85
CA SER A 55 -9.68 0.13 -3.23
C SER A 55 -8.32 0.63 -3.67
N LEU A 56 -8.33 1.57 -4.61
CA LEU A 56 -7.17 2.28 -5.12
C LEU A 56 -7.39 3.77 -4.92
N HIS A 57 -6.44 4.39 -4.23
CA HIS A 57 -6.29 5.83 -4.12
C HIS A 57 -4.96 6.24 -4.75
N GLN A 58 -4.98 7.20 -5.67
CA GLN A 58 -3.81 7.59 -6.43
C GLN A 58 -3.64 9.10 -6.39
N GLU A 59 -2.44 9.53 -6.03
CA GLU A 59 -1.95 10.90 -6.05
C GLU A 59 -0.63 10.98 -6.84
N PRO A 60 -0.16 12.18 -7.25
CA PRO A 60 1.03 12.31 -8.09
C PRO A 60 2.32 11.68 -7.49
N ASP A 61 2.44 11.68 -6.17
CA ASP A 61 3.60 11.21 -5.41
C ASP A 61 3.30 9.98 -4.54
N MET A 62 2.10 9.40 -4.67
CA MET A 62 1.65 8.32 -3.80
C MET A 62 0.61 7.43 -4.47
N CYS A 63 0.68 6.13 -4.20
CA CYS A 63 -0.36 5.19 -4.56
C CYS A 63 -0.68 4.25 -3.40
N ILE A 64 -1.97 4.13 -3.08
CA ILE A 64 -2.47 3.33 -1.96
C ILE A 64 -3.42 2.27 -2.49
N VAL A 65 -3.12 1.01 -2.19
CA VAL A 65 -4.04 -0.11 -2.41
C VAL A 65 -4.53 -0.61 -1.05
N SER A 66 -5.83 -0.52 -0.79
CA SER A 66 -6.41 -1.06 0.45
C SER A 66 -7.09 -2.40 0.19
N LEU A 67 -6.66 -3.41 0.94
CA LEU A 67 -7.15 -4.78 0.89
C LEU A 67 -8.14 -5.04 2.04
N PRO A 68 -9.22 -5.81 1.81
CA PRO A 68 -10.14 -6.19 2.87
C PRO A 68 -9.49 -7.19 3.84
N ALA A 69 -9.73 -7.01 5.14
CA ALA A 69 -9.26 -7.90 6.20
C ALA A 69 -10.31 -8.01 7.32
N GLN A 70 -11.21 -9.00 7.25
CA GLN A 70 -12.37 -9.13 8.15
C GLN A 70 -13.15 -7.80 8.36
N ARG A 71 -12.95 -7.12 9.50
CA ARG A 71 -13.57 -5.84 9.88
C ARG A 71 -12.63 -4.63 9.78
N SER A 72 -11.50 -4.83 9.12
CA SER A 72 -10.41 -3.87 8.92
C SER A 72 -9.98 -3.84 7.45
N THR A 73 -9.06 -2.94 7.16
CA THR A 73 -8.31 -2.93 5.90
C THR A 73 -6.81 -3.01 6.17
N VAL A 74 -6.09 -3.62 5.22
CA VAL A 74 -4.64 -3.53 5.12
C VAL A 74 -4.31 -2.65 3.92
N SER A 75 -3.73 -1.48 4.16
CA SER A 75 -3.34 -0.55 3.11
C SER A 75 -1.86 -0.69 2.79
N VAL A 76 -1.56 -0.85 1.51
CA VAL A 76 -0.23 -0.82 0.91
C VAL A 76 -0.05 0.57 0.31
N ASN A 77 0.71 1.42 0.99
CA ASN A 77 1.01 2.77 0.53
C ASN A 77 2.44 2.81 -0.02
N ILE A 78 2.56 3.15 -1.31
CA ILE A 78 3.84 3.43 -1.96
C ILE A 78 3.93 4.94 -2.22
N GLY A 79 4.89 5.59 -1.59
CA GLY A 79 5.21 7.00 -1.80
C GLY A 79 6.51 7.16 -2.58
N ALA A 80 6.61 8.22 -3.37
CA ALA A 80 7.86 8.65 -3.97
C ALA A 80 8.87 9.01 -2.88
N GLY A 81 10.13 8.57 -3.04
CA GLY A 81 11.25 9.01 -2.21
C GLY A 81 11.93 10.25 -2.79
N THR A 82 12.98 10.74 -2.13
CA THR A 82 13.77 11.91 -2.55
C THR A 82 14.69 11.65 -3.76
N GLY A 83 14.46 10.56 -4.50
CA GLY A 83 15.32 10.09 -5.59
C GLY A 83 14.74 10.37 -6.97
N LYS A 84 15.63 10.51 -7.96
CA LYS A 84 15.29 10.65 -9.38
C LYS A 84 14.98 9.28 -9.98
N GLY A 85 13.78 8.75 -9.77
CA GLY A 85 13.36 7.48 -10.35
C GLY A 85 11.89 7.51 -10.76
N GLY A 86 11.61 7.29 -12.04
CA GLY A 86 10.26 7.24 -12.63
C GLY A 86 9.54 5.91 -12.39
N ILE A 87 9.57 5.41 -11.16
CA ILE A 87 8.85 4.20 -10.79
C ILE A 87 7.34 4.43 -10.90
N ASP A 88 6.63 3.50 -11.50
CA ASP A 88 5.17 3.46 -11.42
C ASP A 88 4.75 3.01 -10.01
N LEU A 89 4.41 4.00 -9.17
CA LEU A 89 4.03 3.78 -7.77
C LEU A 89 2.82 2.85 -7.66
N CYS A 90 1.86 2.93 -8.58
CA CYS A 90 0.67 2.10 -8.55
C CYS A 90 0.94 0.68 -9.02
N ALA A 91 1.78 0.49 -10.05
CA ALA A 91 2.24 -0.85 -10.41
C ALA A 91 2.96 -1.51 -9.23
N LYS A 92 3.80 -0.75 -8.50
CA LYS A 92 4.51 -1.27 -7.32
C LYS A 92 3.57 -1.58 -6.15
N ALA A 93 2.59 -0.71 -5.89
CA ALA A 93 1.59 -0.94 -4.85
C ALA A 93 0.76 -2.19 -5.17
N MET A 94 0.37 -2.39 -6.44
CA MET A 94 -0.35 -3.58 -6.90
C MET A 94 0.47 -4.87 -6.77
N GLU A 95 1.77 -4.83 -7.10
CA GLU A 95 2.69 -5.96 -6.91
C GLU A 95 2.73 -6.40 -5.44
N ILE A 96 2.98 -5.45 -4.53
CA ILE A 96 3.08 -5.73 -3.09
C ILE A 96 1.72 -6.14 -2.52
N ALA A 97 0.63 -5.50 -2.94
CA ALA A 97 -0.72 -5.86 -2.53
C ALA A 97 -1.06 -7.30 -2.95
N THR A 98 -0.74 -7.69 -4.18
CA THR A 98 -0.93 -9.07 -4.68
C THR A 98 -0.16 -10.08 -3.81
N ALA A 99 1.08 -9.77 -3.43
CA ALA A 99 1.87 -10.61 -2.52
C ALA A 99 1.40 -10.57 -1.04
N THR A 100 0.59 -9.57 -0.67
CA THR A 100 0.07 -9.37 0.69
C THR A 100 -1.26 -10.09 0.91
N VAL A 101 -2.14 -10.13 -0.10
CA VAL A 101 -3.46 -10.81 -0.04
C VAL A 101 -3.40 -12.18 0.66
N PRO A 102 -2.53 -13.14 0.28
CA PRO A 102 -2.54 -14.47 0.90
C PRO A 102 -2.09 -14.48 2.37
N LYS A 103 -1.50 -13.38 2.86
CA LYS A 103 -1.00 -13.23 4.25
C LYS A 103 -2.03 -12.58 5.17
N ILE A 104 -3.12 -12.04 4.62
CA ILE A 104 -4.17 -11.41 5.40
C ILE A 104 -5.04 -12.51 6.05
N PRO A 105 -5.22 -12.50 7.38
CA PRO A 105 -6.16 -13.40 8.04
C PRO A 105 -7.58 -13.20 7.49
N LYS A 106 -8.22 -14.32 7.15
CA LYS A 106 -9.58 -14.34 6.61
C LYS A 106 -10.63 -14.10 7.68
#